data_AF-B2TN26-F1
#
_entry.id   AF-B2TN26-F1
#
_cell.length_a   1.000
_cell.length_b   1.000
_cell.length_c   1.000
_cell.angle_alpha   90.00
_cell.angle_beta   90.00
_cell.angle_gamma   90.00
#
_symmetry.space_group_name_H-M   'P 1'
#
loop_
_entity.id
_entity.type
_entity.pdbx_description
1 polymer ?
#
loop_
_entity_poly.entity_id
_entity_poly.type
_entity_poly.pdbx_seq_one_letter_code
_entity_poly.pdbx_strand_id
1 'polypeptide(L)'
;MVHILITVLFLTLIGGLIGWVTNILAIKLLFRPIKPIKIPIFNIEIVGLIPKRQEEIAKNIGEVIANELLTVDDLFNEIIREDDKENFNEYIKNKIIDVISEKINFIPAPFNMMIKSYIDEMINNELNTITNDIYTTIITKSKEKIDIQKIIEEKINLLDLNKLESIIISVAKKELKHIEILGFILGGFIGIIQSLIILFIK
;
A
#
# COMPACT_ATOMS: atom_id res chain seq x y z
N MET A 1 21.43 47.99 30.27
CA MET A 1 21.92 46.67 29.82
C MET A 1 20.95 45.53 30.18
N VAL A 2 20.56 45.38 31.46
CA VAL A 2 19.64 44.31 31.92
C VAL A 2 18.29 44.32 31.18
N HIS A 3 17.65 45.48 31.01
CA HIS A 3 16.38 45.57 30.28
C HIS A 3 16.46 45.13 28.81
N ILE A 4 17.60 45.36 28.15
CA ILE A 4 17.83 44.96 26.76
C ILE A 4 17.92 43.43 26.67
N LEU A 5 18.72 42.82 27.55
CA LEU A 5 18.87 41.37 27.61
C LEU A 5 17.52 40.66 27.88
N ILE A 6 16.73 41.20 28.80
CA ILE A 6 15.38 40.70 29.10
C ILE A 6 14.48 40.80 27.87
N THR A 7 14.53 41.91 27.13
CA THR A 7 13.72 42.11 25.92
C THR A 7 14.10 41.14 24.81
N VAL A 8 15.39 40.93 24.56
CA VAL A 8 15.89 39.98 23.56
C VAL A 8 15.46 38.55 23.90
N LEU A 9 15.64 38.13 25.15
CA LEU A 9 15.25 36.80 25.61
C LEU A 9 13.74 36.58 25.49
N PHE A 10 12.94 37.58 25.88
CA PHE A 10 11.49 37.50 25.82
C PHE A 10 10.96 37.39 24.39
N LEU A 11 11.47 38.22 23.47
CA LEU A 11 11.07 38.19 22.05
C LEU A 11 11.49 36.89 21.38
N THR A 12 12.69 36.39 21.68
CA THR A 12 13.18 35.09 21.18
C THR A 12 12.28 33.95 21.65
N LEU A 13 11.92 33.93 22.94
CA LEU A 13 11.09 32.87 23.50
C LEU A 13 9.66 32.91 22.95
N ILE A 14 9.06 34.09 22.81
CA ILE A 14 7.74 34.25 22.19
C ILE A 14 7.77 33.83 20.73
N GLY A 15 8.78 34.28 19.98
CA GLY A 15 8.94 33.91 18.58
C GLY A 15 9.02 32.39 18.42
N GLY A 16 9.84 31.73 19.25
CA GLY A 16 9.94 30.27 19.27
C GLY A 16 8.63 29.59 19.62
N LEU A 17 7.91 30.08 20.65
CA LEU A 17 6.62 29.52 21.05
C LEU A 17 5.57 29.65 19.94
N ILE A 18 5.48 30.81 19.28
CA ILE A 18 4.57 31.02 18.15
C ILE A 18 4.92 30.07 17.01
N GLY A 19 6.21 29.93 16.67
CA GLY A 19 6.67 29.01 15.63
C GLY A 19 6.32 27.56 15.93
N TRP A 20 6.52 27.13 17.18
CA TRP A 20 6.17 25.79 17.64
C TRP A 20 4.66 25.51 17.59
N VAL A 21 3.84 26.40 18.17
CA VAL A 21 2.39 26.27 18.20
C VAL A 21 1.80 26.29 16.79
N THR A 22 2.28 27.19 15.93
CA THR A 22 1.81 27.29 14.55
C THR A 22 2.10 26.02 13.77
N ASN A 23 3.28 25.40 13.98
CA ASN A 23 3.61 24.18 13.28
C ASN A 23 2.77 22.98 13.74
N ILE A 24 2.50 22.86 15.05
CA ILE A 24 1.57 21.84 15.58
C ILE A 24 0.19 22.01 14.97
N LEU A 25 -0.30 23.25 14.87
CA LEU A 25 -1.60 23.55 14.26
C LEU A 25 -1.60 23.19 12.77
N ALA A 26 -0.55 23.54 12.03
CA ALA A 26 -0.42 23.22 10.61
C ALA A 26 -0.47 21.70 10.37
N ILE A 27 0.27 20.92 11.16
CA ILE A 27 0.24 19.46 11.09
C ILE A 27 -1.17 18.93 11.36
N LYS A 28 -1.85 19.45 12.39
CA LYS A 28 -3.23 19.07 12.70
C LYS A 28 -4.21 19.40 11.58
N LEU A 29 -4.00 20.51 10.88
CA LEU A 29 -4.82 20.97 9.76
C LEU A 29 -4.63 20.13 8.48
N LEU A 30 -3.52 19.40 8.34
CA LEU A 30 -3.38 18.43 7.25
C LEU A 30 -4.40 17.30 7.37
N PHE A 31 -4.75 16.90 8.60
CA PHE A 31 -5.66 15.78 8.84
C PHE A 31 -7.09 16.21 9.18
N ARG A 32 -7.30 17.39 9.76
CA ARG A 32 -8.61 17.88 10.20
C ARG A 32 -8.94 19.26 9.64
N PRO A 33 -10.22 19.57 9.35
CA PRO A 33 -11.41 18.76 9.63
C PRO A 33 -11.62 17.64 8.59
N ILE A 34 -12.15 16.51 9.05
CA ILE A 34 -12.41 15.32 8.21
C ILE A 34 -13.58 15.59 7.25
N LYS A 35 -14.65 16.21 7.77
CA LYS A 35 -15.81 16.63 6.97
C LYS A 35 -15.61 18.09 6.53
N PRO A 36 -15.97 18.44 5.27
CA PRO A 36 -15.84 19.80 4.79
C PRO A 36 -16.72 20.75 5.61
N ILE A 37 -16.11 21.83 6.10
CA ILE A 37 -16.80 22.91 6.81
C ILE A 37 -16.98 24.06 5.82
N LYS A 38 -18.23 24.37 5.47
CA LYS A 38 -18.59 25.51 4.61
C LYS A 38 -18.60 26.78 5.44
N ILE A 39 -17.88 27.82 5.00
CA ILE A 39 -17.95 29.16 5.58
C ILE A 39 -18.91 30.00 4.71
N PRO A 40 -20.14 30.30 5.18
CA PRO A 40 -21.17 30.93 4.37
C PRO A 40 -20.86 32.37 3.95
N ILE A 41 -19.98 33.07 4.69
CA ILE A 41 -19.61 34.46 4.41
C ILE A 41 -18.67 34.57 3.19
N PHE A 42 -17.84 33.56 2.97
CA PHE A 42 -16.79 33.59 1.94
C PHE A 42 -16.98 32.55 0.82
N ASN A 43 -18.01 31.71 0.91
CA ASN A 43 -18.27 30.59 -0.02
C ASN A 43 -17.05 29.65 -0.21
N ILE A 44 -16.28 29.44 0.88
CA ILE A 44 -15.10 28.56 0.90
C ILE A 44 -15.41 27.33 1.75
N GLU A 45 -14.89 26.18 1.32
CA GLU A 45 -14.94 24.91 2.06
C GLU A 45 -13.56 24.59 2.64
N ILE A 46 -13.51 24.42 3.96
CA ILE A 46 -12.30 24.01 4.68
C ILE A 46 -12.40 22.52 4.97
N VAL A 47 -11.40 21.78 4.50
CA VAL A 47 -11.21 20.34 4.74
C VAL A 47 -9.72 20.10 4.93
N GLY A 48 -9.36 19.10 5.73
CA GLY A 48 -7.97 18.68 5.86
C GLY A 48 -7.39 18.27 4.50
N LEU A 49 -6.10 18.54 4.29
CA LEU A 49 -5.44 18.25 3.01
C LEU A 49 -5.43 16.76 2.66
N ILE A 50 -5.20 15.89 3.65
CA ILE A 50 -5.14 14.43 3.46
C ILE A 50 -6.51 13.85 3.13
N PRO A 51 -7.60 14.12 3.89
CA PRO A 51 -8.95 13.73 3.49
C PRO A 51 -9.33 14.20 2.08
N LYS A 52 -8.94 15.42 1.71
CA LYS A 52 -9.23 15.99 0.39
C LYS A 52 -8.54 15.25 -0.76
N ARG A 53 -7.38 14.64 -0.50
CA ARG A 53 -6.55 13.96 -1.51
C ARG A 53 -6.54 12.44 -1.36
N GLN A 54 -7.48 11.86 -0.61
CA GLN A 54 -7.51 10.42 -0.36
C GLN A 54 -7.51 9.60 -1.66
N GLU A 55 -8.35 9.98 -2.63
CA GLU A 55 -8.45 9.27 -3.92
C GLU A 55 -7.13 9.32 -4.71
N GLU A 56 -6.47 10.47 -4.73
CA GLU A 56 -5.17 10.66 -5.38
C GLU A 56 -4.08 9.80 -4.70
N ILE A 57 -4.08 9.76 -3.36
CA ILE A 57 -3.19 8.92 -2.58
C ILE A 57 -3.44 7.44 -2.88
N ALA A 58 -4.71 7.02 -2.92
CA ALA A 58 -5.10 5.65 -3.23
C ALA A 58 -4.57 5.22 -4.59
N LYS A 59 -4.74 6.07 -5.62
CA LYS A 59 -4.26 5.84 -6.97
C LYS A 59 -2.74 5.68 -7.04
N ASN A 60 -2.02 6.65 -6.50
CA ASN A 60 -0.55 6.64 -6.55
C ASN A 60 0.04 5.46 -5.78
N ILE A 61 -0.53 5.12 -4.62
CA ILE A 61 -0.09 3.94 -3.85
C ILE A 61 -0.44 2.64 -4.60
N GLY A 62 -1.63 2.55 -5.18
CA GLY A 62 -2.04 1.40 -5.99
C GLY A 62 -1.11 1.15 -7.17
N GLU A 63 -0.75 2.20 -7.89
CA GLU A 63 0.20 2.13 -9.01
C GLU A 63 1.59 1.64 -8.57
N VAL A 64 2.16 2.23 -7.51
CA VAL A 64 3.48 1.83 -6.99
C VAL A 64 3.46 0.38 -6.50
N ILE A 65 2.43 -0.03 -5.75
CA ILE A 65 2.34 -1.41 -5.26
C ILE A 65 2.21 -2.40 -6.42
N ALA A 66 1.32 -2.14 -7.37
CA ALA A 66 1.05 -3.04 -8.49
C ALA A 66 2.23 -3.18 -9.46
N ASN A 67 2.99 -2.10 -9.67
CA ASN A 67 4.08 -2.08 -10.65
C ASN A 67 5.46 -2.40 -10.06
N GLU A 68 5.72 -2.03 -8.80
CA GLU A 68 7.06 -2.13 -8.21
C GLU A 68 7.19 -3.16 -7.09
N LEU A 69 6.09 -3.53 -6.42
CA LEU A 69 6.14 -4.37 -5.22
C LEU A 69 5.52 -5.76 -5.39
N LEU A 70 4.37 -5.85 -6.08
CA LEU A 70 3.63 -7.09 -6.19
C LEU A 70 2.87 -7.18 -7.51
N THR A 71 3.47 -7.85 -8.49
CA THR A 71 2.82 -8.12 -9.77
C THR A 71 2.00 -9.42 -9.71
N VAL A 72 1.08 -9.59 -10.67
CA VAL A 72 0.33 -10.84 -10.81
C VAL A 72 1.25 -12.03 -11.07
N ASP A 73 2.35 -11.82 -11.80
CA ASP A 73 3.38 -12.84 -12.04
C ASP A 73 4.03 -13.30 -10.74
N ASP A 74 4.44 -12.35 -9.89
CA ASP A 74 5.09 -12.65 -8.61
C ASP A 74 4.18 -13.49 -7.71
N LEU A 75 2.89 -13.16 -7.68
CA LEU A 75 1.89 -13.91 -6.94
C LEU A 75 1.78 -15.36 -7.41
N PHE A 76 1.69 -15.59 -8.73
CA PHE A 76 1.56 -16.95 -9.25
C PHE A 76 2.86 -17.74 -9.13
N ASN A 77 4.01 -17.10 -9.24
CA ASN A 77 5.31 -17.77 -9.08
C ASN A 77 5.55 -18.19 -7.62
N GLU A 78 5.04 -17.43 -6.64
CA GLU A 78 5.12 -17.80 -5.21
C GLU A 78 4.11 -18.90 -4.83
N ILE A 79 2.93 -18.93 -5.48
CA ILE A 79 1.87 -19.91 -5.21
C ILE A 79 2.10 -21.24 -5.95
N ILE A 80 2.65 -21.19 -7.18
CA ILE A 80 2.87 -22.36 -8.04
C ILE A 80 4.37 -22.65 -8.06
N ARG A 81 4.86 -23.22 -6.96
CA ARG A 81 6.26 -23.64 -6.86
C ARG A 81 6.45 -24.99 -7.56
N GLU A 82 7.70 -25.37 -7.78
CA GLU A 82 8.01 -26.60 -8.51
C GLU A 82 7.47 -27.86 -7.80
N ASP A 83 7.50 -27.87 -6.47
CA ASP A 83 6.91 -28.91 -5.64
C ASP A 83 5.37 -28.96 -5.76
N ASP A 84 4.70 -27.81 -5.89
CA ASP A 84 3.25 -27.76 -6.14
C ASP A 84 2.90 -28.31 -7.54
N LYS A 85 3.75 -28.08 -8.54
CA LYS A 85 3.57 -28.63 -9.89
C LYS A 85 3.71 -30.15 -9.89
N GLU A 86 4.73 -30.69 -9.23
CA GLU A 86 4.91 -32.14 -9.11
C GLU A 86 3.72 -32.80 -8.41
N ASN A 87 3.29 -32.24 -7.28
CA ASN A 87 2.11 -32.73 -6.54
C ASN A 87 0.83 -32.67 -7.37
N PHE A 88 0.64 -31.60 -8.14
CA PHE A 88 -0.52 -31.47 -9.03
C PHE A 88 -0.46 -32.47 -10.19
N ASN A 89 0.72 -32.67 -10.79
CA ASN A 89 0.93 -33.68 -11.83
C ASN A 89 0.59 -35.08 -11.29
N GLU A 90 1.10 -35.44 -10.12
CA GLU A 90 0.80 -36.74 -9.50
C GLU A 90 -0.70 -36.89 -9.20
N TYR A 91 -1.35 -35.84 -8.70
CA TYR A 91 -2.79 -35.84 -8.46
C TYR A 91 -3.59 -36.08 -9.76
N ILE A 92 -3.26 -35.37 -10.84
CA ILE A 92 -3.93 -35.54 -12.14
C ILE A 92 -3.68 -36.93 -12.70
N LYS A 93 -2.45 -37.44 -12.64
CA LYS A 93 -2.09 -38.80 -13.07
C LYS A 93 -2.94 -39.85 -12.36
N ASN A 94 -2.92 -39.84 -11.03
CA ASN A 94 -3.68 -40.80 -10.22
C ASN A 94 -5.18 -40.68 -10.50
N LYS A 95 -5.70 -39.45 -10.61
CA LYS A 95 -7.12 -39.22 -10.90
C LYS A 95 -7.53 -39.77 -12.27
N ILE A 96 -6.70 -39.64 -13.29
CA ILE A 96 -6.96 -40.19 -14.61
C ILE A 96 -6.96 -41.72 -14.55
N ILE A 97 -5.95 -42.33 -13.93
CA ILE A 97 -5.82 -43.79 -13.78
C ILE A 97 -7.03 -44.38 -13.04
N ASP A 98 -7.50 -43.71 -11.98
CA ASP A 98 -8.68 -44.12 -11.21
C ASP A 98 -9.95 -44.08 -12.07
N VAL A 99 -10.19 -42.96 -12.77
CA VAL A 99 -11.37 -42.79 -13.64
C VAL A 99 -11.40 -43.82 -14.77
N ILE A 100 -10.24 -44.13 -15.34
CA ILE A 100 -10.12 -45.17 -16.37
C ILE A 100 -10.42 -46.53 -15.78
N SER A 101 -9.76 -46.89 -14.67
CA SER A 101 -9.93 -48.18 -14.00
C SER A 101 -11.39 -48.45 -13.64
N GLU A 102 -12.10 -47.44 -13.15
CA GLU A 102 -13.52 -47.52 -12.83
C GLU A 102 -14.39 -47.77 -14.09
N LYS A 103 -14.10 -47.07 -15.21
CA LYS A 103 -14.86 -47.17 -16.45
C LYS A 103 -14.60 -48.46 -17.24
N ILE A 104 -13.44 -49.08 -17.09
CA ILE A 104 -13.05 -50.28 -17.85
C ILE A 104 -13.26 -51.61 -17.09
N ASN A 105 -13.94 -51.58 -15.94
CA ASN A 105 -14.23 -52.77 -15.14
C ASN A 105 -15.00 -53.89 -15.90
N PHE A 106 -15.68 -53.54 -17.00
CA PHE A 106 -16.42 -54.48 -17.85
C PHE A 106 -15.59 -55.03 -19.03
N ILE A 107 -14.34 -54.60 -19.18
CA ILE A 107 -13.45 -54.99 -20.28
C ILE A 107 -12.64 -56.24 -19.88
N PRO A 108 -12.52 -57.27 -20.76
CA PRO A 108 -11.69 -58.44 -20.49
C PRO A 108 -10.24 -58.07 -20.14
N ALA A 109 -9.67 -58.80 -19.16
CA ALA A 109 -8.33 -58.57 -18.61
C ALA A 109 -7.19 -58.28 -19.62
N PRO A 110 -7.04 -59.01 -20.75
CA PRO A 110 -5.95 -58.74 -21.70
C PRO A 110 -6.07 -57.36 -22.36
N PHE A 111 -7.29 -56.91 -22.66
CA PHE A 111 -7.53 -55.57 -23.23
C PHE A 111 -7.36 -54.48 -22.17
N ASN A 112 -7.78 -54.74 -20.93
CA ASN A 112 -7.62 -53.81 -19.80
C ASN A 112 -6.14 -53.47 -19.56
N MET A 113 -5.26 -54.49 -19.58
CA MET A 113 -3.81 -54.29 -19.40
C MET A 113 -3.17 -53.48 -20.53
N MET A 114 -3.61 -53.71 -21.79
CA MET A 114 -3.15 -52.92 -22.93
C MET A 114 -3.58 -51.44 -22.82
N ILE A 115 -4.83 -51.19 -22.44
CA ILE A 115 -5.36 -49.82 -22.28
C ILE A 115 -4.62 -49.07 -21.17
N LYS A 116 -4.41 -49.72 -20.01
CA LYS A 116 -3.66 -49.11 -18.91
C LYS A 116 -2.23 -48.77 -19.30
N SER A 117 -1.51 -49.69 -19.93
CA SER A 117 -0.13 -49.45 -20.37
C SER A 117 -0.02 -48.31 -21.39
N TYR A 118 -0.94 -48.24 -22.35
CA TYR A 118 -0.96 -47.17 -23.35
C TYR A 118 -1.24 -45.80 -22.71
N ILE A 119 -2.18 -45.75 -21.76
CA ILE A 119 -2.55 -44.50 -21.09
C ILE A 119 -1.45 -44.08 -20.10
N ASP A 120 -0.85 -44.99 -19.35
CA ASP A 120 0.28 -44.66 -18.48
C ASP A 120 1.44 -44.05 -19.28
N GLU A 121 1.75 -44.59 -20.46
CA GLU A 121 2.76 -44.06 -21.36
C GLU A 121 2.36 -42.68 -21.91
N MET A 122 1.12 -42.51 -22.37
CA MET A 122 0.59 -41.23 -22.83
C MET A 122 0.64 -40.15 -21.74
N ILE A 123 0.22 -40.49 -20.51
CA ILE A 123 0.27 -39.58 -19.37
C ILE A 123 1.72 -39.20 -19.06
N ASN A 124 2.65 -40.16 -18.96
CA ASN A 124 4.04 -39.83 -18.65
C ASN A 124 4.69 -38.92 -19.71
N ASN A 125 4.28 -39.03 -20.98
CA ASN A 125 4.83 -38.26 -22.08
C ASN A 125 4.17 -36.88 -22.26
N GLU A 126 2.88 -36.74 -21.98
CA GLU A 126 2.12 -35.51 -22.28
C GLU A 126 1.65 -34.73 -21.04
N LEU A 127 1.58 -35.35 -19.87
CA LEU A 127 1.01 -34.72 -18.67
C LEU A 127 1.72 -33.43 -18.29
N ASN A 128 3.06 -33.42 -18.32
CA ASN A 128 3.85 -32.23 -18.01
C ASN A 128 3.53 -31.07 -18.96
N THR A 129 3.29 -31.35 -20.25
CA THR A 129 2.91 -30.32 -21.22
C THR A 129 1.50 -29.81 -20.94
N ILE A 130 0.54 -30.71 -20.68
CA ILE A 130 -0.84 -30.35 -20.37
C ILE A 130 -0.92 -29.48 -19.11
N THR A 131 -0.23 -29.85 -18.04
CA THR A 131 -0.28 -29.10 -16.78
C THR A 131 0.43 -27.75 -16.91
N ASN A 132 1.56 -27.68 -17.63
CA ASN A 132 2.21 -26.41 -17.95
C ASN A 132 1.31 -25.47 -18.78
N ASP A 133 0.57 -26.01 -19.75
CA ASP A 133 -0.39 -25.23 -20.53
C ASP A 133 -1.57 -24.75 -19.66
N ILE A 134 -2.04 -25.57 -18.72
CA ILE A 134 -3.05 -25.18 -17.73
C ILE A 134 -2.53 -24.03 -16.86
N TYR A 135 -1.32 -24.14 -16.30
CA TYR A 135 -0.72 -23.08 -15.50
C TYR A 135 -0.58 -21.78 -16.29
N THR A 136 -0.02 -21.87 -17.49
CA THR A 136 0.14 -20.71 -18.39
C THR A 136 -1.21 -20.07 -18.69
N THR A 137 -2.22 -20.87 -19.02
CA THR A 137 -3.57 -20.38 -19.31
C THR A 137 -4.21 -19.70 -18.11
N ILE A 138 -4.04 -20.25 -16.90
CA ILE A 138 -4.56 -19.67 -15.65
C ILE A 138 -3.87 -18.34 -15.38
N ILE A 139 -2.53 -18.27 -15.48
CA ILE A 139 -1.77 -17.05 -15.27
C ILE A 139 -2.20 -15.97 -16.25
N THR A 140 -2.24 -16.28 -17.56
CA THR A 140 -2.64 -15.32 -18.59
C THR A 140 -4.07 -14.82 -18.38
N LYS A 141 -5.04 -15.72 -18.16
CA LYS A 141 -6.44 -15.32 -17.90
C LYS A 141 -6.60 -14.54 -16.60
N SER A 142 -5.73 -14.79 -15.62
CA SER A 142 -5.75 -14.07 -14.34
C SER A 142 -5.17 -12.68 -14.50
N LYS A 143 -4.09 -12.49 -15.26
CA LYS A 143 -3.56 -11.15 -15.60
C LYS A 143 -4.58 -10.26 -16.28
N GLU A 144 -5.40 -10.82 -17.16
CA GLU A 144 -6.47 -10.05 -17.84
C GLU A 144 -7.60 -9.62 -16.90
N LYS A 145 -7.79 -10.33 -15.78
CA LYS A 145 -8.92 -10.13 -14.87
C LYS A 145 -8.55 -9.47 -13.55
N ILE A 146 -7.32 -9.65 -13.09
CA ILE A 146 -6.82 -9.15 -11.81
C ILE A 146 -6.08 -7.84 -12.06
N ASP A 147 -6.67 -6.77 -11.57
CA ASP A 147 -6.05 -5.45 -11.53
C ASP A 147 -5.68 -5.12 -10.08
N ILE A 148 -4.41 -5.39 -9.72
CA ILE A 148 -3.90 -5.17 -8.36
C ILE A 148 -4.01 -3.70 -7.97
N GLN A 149 -3.69 -2.79 -8.90
CA GLN A 149 -3.79 -1.36 -8.65
C GLN A 149 -5.22 -0.99 -8.23
N LYS A 150 -6.21 -1.41 -9.02
CA LYS A 150 -7.62 -1.13 -8.72
C LYS A 150 -8.07 -1.75 -7.38
N ILE A 151 -7.63 -2.97 -7.08
CA ILE A 151 -7.93 -3.62 -5.79
C ILE A 151 -7.38 -2.77 -4.63
N ILE A 152 -6.13 -2.32 -4.72
CA ILE A 152 -5.51 -1.50 -3.67
C ILE A 152 -6.21 -0.13 -3.55
N GLU A 153 -6.50 0.51 -4.67
CA GLU A 153 -7.24 1.78 -4.71
C GLU A 153 -8.59 1.67 -3.98
N GLU A 154 -9.39 0.66 -4.33
CA GLU A 154 -10.68 0.40 -3.68
C GLU A 154 -10.51 0.13 -2.19
N LYS A 155 -9.51 -0.67 -1.79
CA LYS A 155 -9.24 -0.95 -0.37
C LYS A 155 -8.87 0.31 0.40
N ILE A 156 -8.04 1.20 -0.15
CA ILE A 156 -7.64 2.46 0.51
C ILE A 156 -8.84 3.42 0.61
N ASN A 157 -9.66 3.51 -0.43
CA ASN A 157 -10.84 4.37 -0.43
C ASN A 157 -11.92 3.89 0.56
N LEU A 158 -11.98 2.59 0.83
CA LEU A 158 -12.85 2.01 1.86
C LEU A 158 -12.32 2.17 3.29
N LEU A 159 -11.06 2.58 3.47
CA LEU A 159 -10.52 2.86 4.81
C LEU A 159 -11.21 4.08 5.41
N ASP A 160 -11.57 3.96 6.69
CA ASP A 160 -11.99 5.12 7.45
C ASP A 160 -10.85 6.16 7.53
N LEU A 161 -11.19 7.44 7.38
CA LEU A 161 -10.24 8.54 7.36
C LEU A 161 -9.39 8.59 8.64
N ASN A 162 -9.95 8.17 9.78
CA ASN A 162 -9.20 8.04 11.03
C ASN A 162 -8.12 6.95 10.96
N LYS A 163 -8.41 5.84 10.26
CA LYS A 163 -7.45 4.75 10.08
C LYS A 163 -6.33 5.19 9.15
N LEU A 164 -6.65 5.86 8.04
CA LEU A 164 -5.67 6.46 7.14
C LEU A 164 -4.77 7.47 7.87
N GLU A 165 -5.36 8.36 8.67
CA GLU A 165 -4.63 9.29 9.56
C GLU A 165 -3.65 8.52 10.47
N SER A 166 -4.12 7.45 11.13
CA SER A 166 -3.28 6.68 12.04
C SER A 166 -2.10 6.00 11.34
N ILE A 167 -2.29 5.50 10.12
CA ILE A 167 -1.22 4.87 9.33
C ILE A 167 -0.17 5.94 8.98
N ILE A 168 -0.60 7.07 8.40
CA ILE A 168 0.31 8.14 7.98
C ILE A 168 1.07 8.70 9.20
N ILE A 169 0.38 8.99 10.30
CA ILE A 169 1.02 9.49 11.52
C ILE A 169 1.99 8.47 12.09
N SER A 170 1.67 7.16 12.08
CA SER A 170 2.57 6.14 12.62
C SER A 170 3.92 6.10 11.90
N VAL A 171 3.94 6.36 10.59
CA VAL A 171 5.15 6.38 9.78
C VAL A 171 5.87 7.73 9.91
N ALA A 172 5.13 8.84 9.90
CA ALA A 172 5.69 10.19 9.85
C ALA A 172 5.95 10.83 11.22
N LYS A 173 5.56 10.22 12.35
CA LYS A 173 5.60 10.82 13.70
C LYS A 173 6.95 11.46 14.04
N LYS A 174 8.04 10.76 13.71
CA LYS A 174 9.39 11.25 13.99
C LYS A 174 9.70 12.50 13.16
N GLU A 175 9.41 12.47 11.87
CA GLU A 175 9.62 13.60 10.95
C GLU A 175 8.78 14.81 11.35
N LEU A 176 7.50 14.61 11.65
CA LEU A 176 6.60 15.67 12.13
C LEU A 176 7.14 16.38 13.37
N LYS A 177 7.70 15.62 14.33
CA LYS A 177 8.34 16.19 15.52
C LYS A 177 9.58 17.04 15.19
N HIS A 178 10.34 16.68 14.15
CA HIS A 178 11.48 17.50 13.72
C HIS A 178 11.01 18.85 13.17
N ILE A 179 9.90 18.84 12.42
CA ILE A 179 9.30 20.09 11.90
C ILE A 179 8.82 20.98 13.07
N GLU A 180 8.22 20.41 14.11
CA GLU A 180 7.83 21.18 15.31
C GLU A 180 9.03 21.84 16.00
N ILE A 181 10.13 21.10 16.15
CA ILE A 181 11.37 21.61 16.75
C ILE A 181 11.98 22.71 15.88
N LEU A 182 12.01 22.52 14.56
CA LEU A 182 12.47 23.53 13.61
C LEU A 182 11.61 24.79 13.68
N GLY A 183 10.29 24.65 13.85
CA GLY A 183 9.37 25.76 14.08
C GLY A 183 9.77 26.60 15.30
N PHE A 184 10.12 25.94 16.41
CA PHE A 184 10.63 26.63 17.61
C PHE A 184 11.95 27.36 17.34
N ILE A 185 12.90 26.69 16.69
CA ILE A 185 14.24 27.25 16.43
C ILE A 185 14.14 28.46 15.48
N LEU A 186 13.40 28.32 14.38
CA LEU A 186 13.20 29.38 13.40
C LEU A 186 12.41 30.55 13.99
N GLY A 187 11.36 30.27 14.76
CA GLY A 187 10.63 31.30 15.49
C GLY A 187 11.53 32.06 16.46
N GLY A 188 12.40 31.34 17.17
CA GLY A 188 13.41 31.95 18.05
C GLY A 188 14.38 32.84 17.29
N PHE A 189 14.88 32.35 16.15
CA PHE A 189 15.77 33.12 15.28
C PHE A 189 15.11 34.41 14.76
N ILE A 190 13.84 34.35 14.36
CA ILE A 190 13.05 35.53 13.99
C ILE A 190 12.92 36.50 15.17
N GLY A 191 12.66 35.99 16.38
CA GLY A 191 12.61 36.81 17.60
C GLY A 191 13.94 37.52 17.92
N ILE A 192 15.08 36.85 17.69
CA ILE A 192 16.41 37.46 17.81
C ILE A 192 16.56 38.61 16.79
N ILE A 193 16.27 38.36 15.52
CA ILE A 193 16.35 39.38 14.46
C ILE A 193 15.44 40.56 14.79
N GLN A 194 14.19 40.31 15.20
CA GLN A 194 13.23 41.34 15.58
C GLN A 194 13.76 42.20 16.74
N SER A 195 14.37 41.57 17.75
CA SER A 195 14.95 42.28 18.88
C SER A 195 16.16 43.16 18.50
N LEU A 196 17.01 42.69 17.58
CA LEU A 196 18.13 43.47 17.04
C LEU A 196 17.62 44.69 16.27
N ILE A 197 16.60 44.52 15.43
CA ILE A 197 15.99 45.63 14.69
C ILE A 197 15.43 46.69 15.65
N ILE A 198 14.74 46.26 16.71
CA ILE A 198 14.20 47.18 17.73
C ILE A 198 15.32 47.96 18.43
N LEU A 199 16.49 47.35 18.66
CA LEU A 199 17.64 48.01 19.26
C LEU A 199 18.32 49.03 18.34
N PHE A 200 18.23 48.86 17.01
CA PHE A 200 18.78 49.82 16.05
C PHE A 200 17.85 51.00 15.76
N ILE A 201 16.54 50.79 15.86
CA ILE A 201 15.52 51.83 15.60
C ILE A 201 15.29 52.73 16.83
N LYS A 202 15.60 52.23 18.03
CA LYS A 202 15.36 52.90 19.30
C LYS A 202 16.64 53.46 19.90
#